data_AF-A0A0C2FDH1-F1
#
_entry.id   AF-A0A0C2FDH1-F1
#
_cell.length_a   1.000
_cell.length_b   1.000
_cell.length_c   1.000
_cell.angle_alpha   90.00
_cell.angle_beta   90.00
_cell.angle_gamma   90.00
#
_symmetry.space_group_name_H-M   'P 1'
#
loop_
_entity.id
_entity.type
_entity.pdbx_description
1 polymer ?
#
loop_
_entity_poly.entity_id
_entity_poly.type
_entity_poly.pdbx_seq_one_letter_code
_entity_poly.pdbx_strand_id
1 'polypeptide(L)'
;MQVQPGSSQENRLSPARSIEDRTIETLIVQNITCTAPAAERVVALNNSGIEAHIMVLGGGWSGDNVQLQVEITNNTPVQVQDFAFQAAVTKAFTIELQTPSSTTLEPMGGSVITQIIKITRTSRGQPLRMRTRALYTSKGQQHKIQGEYYT
;
A
#
# COMPACT_ATOMS: atom_id res chain seq x y z
N MET A 1 -32.12 -73.69 -44.03
CA MET A 1 -30.77 -73.22 -44.40
C MET A 1 -30.47 -71.95 -43.61
N GLN A 2 -29.28 -71.59 -43.14
CA GLN A 2 -28.05 -72.27 -42.73
C GLN A 2 -27.11 -71.10 -42.32
N VAL A 3 -26.63 -71.14 -41.07
CA VAL A 3 -25.39 -70.58 -40.44
C VAL A 3 -24.80 -69.19 -40.81
N GLN A 4 -24.80 -68.29 -39.80
CA GLN A 4 -23.77 -67.39 -39.19
C GLN A 4 -22.30 -67.34 -39.74
N PRO A 5 -21.35 -66.47 -39.24
CA PRO A 5 -21.39 -65.19 -38.47
C PRO A 5 -20.20 -64.19 -38.76
N GLY A 6 -20.12 -63.09 -37.98
CA GLY A 6 -18.85 -62.47 -37.51
C GLY A 6 -18.27 -61.34 -38.37
N SER A 7 -17.51 -60.35 -37.88
CA SER A 7 -16.92 -60.10 -36.56
C SER A 7 -16.45 -58.63 -36.51
N SER A 8 -16.89 -57.85 -35.54
CA SER A 8 -16.24 -56.57 -35.19
C SER A 8 -15.15 -56.84 -34.16
N GLN A 9 -13.89 -56.88 -34.60
CA GLN A 9 -12.71 -56.63 -33.75
C GLN A 9 -12.42 -55.12 -33.76
N GLU A 10 -11.79 -54.47 -32.80
CA GLU A 10 -10.91 -54.95 -31.74
C GLU A 10 -10.99 -54.00 -30.53
N ASN A 11 -11.14 -54.58 -29.35
CA ASN A 11 -10.92 -53.96 -28.06
C ASN A 11 -9.41 -54.10 -27.73
N ARG A 12 -8.72 -52.98 -27.49
CA ARG A 12 -7.40 -52.97 -26.84
C ARG A 12 -7.48 -52.05 -25.62
N LEU A 13 -7.57 -52.67 -24.44
CA LEU A 13 -7.22 -52.09 -23.15
C LEU A 13 -5.76 -51.58 -23.20
N SER A 14 -5.35 -50.55 -22.43
CA SER A 14 -4.93 -50.66 -21.01
C SER A 14 -4.69 -49.23 -20.39
N PRO A 15 -4.20 -49.06 -19.13
CA PRO A 15 -4.99 -48.50 -18.03
C PRO A 15 -4.34 -47.31 -17.27
N ALA A 16 -5.09 -46.58 -16.45
CA ALA A 16 -4.59 -45.91 -15.24
C ALA A 16 -5.80 -45.39 -14.44
N ARG A 17 -6.19 -46.07 -13.35
CA ARG A 17 -5.91 -45.70 -11.94
C ARG A 17 -6.49 -44.33 -11.56
N SER A 18 -7.62 -44.32 -10.85
CA SER A 18 -7.70 -44.26 -9.38
C SER A 18 -7.65 -42.81 -8.89
N ILE A 19 -8.81 -42.18 -8.69
CA ILE A 19 -9.42 -41.90 -7.37
C ILE A 19 -8.71 -40.77 -6.62
N GLU A 20 -9.48 -39.68 -6.44
CA GLU A 20 -9.47 -38.67 -5.36
C GLU A 20 -8.15 -37.98 -4.99
N ASP A 21 -8.08 -36.67 -5.25
CA ASP A 21 -7.84 -35.71 -4.16
C ASP A 21 -8.33 -34.31 -4.56
N ARG A 22 -9.11 -33.69 -3.68
CA ARG A 22 -9.47 -32.27 -3.77
C ARG A 22 -8.22 -31.46 -3.42
N THR A 23 -7.89 -30.41 -4.17
CA THR A 23 -7.39 -29.11 -3.64
C THR A 23 -7.22 -28.13 -4.80
N ILE A 24 -8.03 -27.06 -4.75
CA ILE A 24 -7.79 -25.63 -5.08
C ILE A 24 -6.79 -25.29 -6.19
N GLU A 25 -7.21 -24.39 -7.09
CA GLU A 25 -6.45 -23.28 -7.72
C GLU A 25 -7.06 -23.03 -9.12
N THR A 26 -7.44 -21.84 -9.57
CA THR A 26 -7.39 -20.49 -9.05
C THR A 26 -8.43 -19.74 -9.88
N LEU A 27 -9.39 -19.09 -9.21
CA LEU A 27 -10.24 -18.09 -9.82
C LEU A 27 -9.30 -16.96 -10.24
N ILE A 28 -8.88 -16.94 -11.51
CA ILE A 28 -8.10 -15.82 -12.04
C ILE A 28 -8.97 -14.58 -11.91
N VAL A 29 -8.61 -13.75 -10.94
CA VAL A 29 -9.13 -12.40 -10.74
C VAL A 29 -8.72 -11.58 -11.97
N GLN A 30 -9.46 -11.72 -13.06
CA GLN A 30 -9.51 -10.71 -14.10
C GLN A 30 -10.49 -9.65 -13.62
N ASN A 31 -9.95 -8.57 -13.03
CA ASN A 31 -10.29 -7.17 -13.30
C ASN A 31 -10.08 -6.24 -12.11
N ILE A 32 -8.82 -5.96 -11.77
CA ILE A 32 -8.50 -4.68 -11.13
C ILE A 32 -7.18 -4.13 -11.69
N THR A 33 -7.20 -3.73 -12.95
CA THR A 33 -6.31 -2.65 -13.39
C THR A 33 -7.13 -1.38 -13.42
N CYS A 34 -7.37 -0.81 -12.24
CA CYS A 34 -7.59 0.62 -12.14
C CYS A 34 -6.22 1.26 -12.29
N THR A 35 -5.77 1.42 -13.54
CA THR A 35 -4.53 2.14 -13.86
C THR A 35 -4.84 3.64 -13.77
N ALA A 36 -5.08 4.13 -12.55
CA ALA A 36 -4.85 5.53 -12.24
C ALA A 36 -3.37 5.80 -12.54
N PRO A 37 -3.00 6.93 -13.17
CA PRO A 37 -1.60 7.28 -13.34
C PRO A 37 -1.00 7.22 -11.94
N ALA A 38 0.01 6.35 -11.76
CA ALA A 38 0.65 6.15 -10.47
C ALA A 38 1.14 7.52 -10.01
N ALA A 39 0.36 8.18 -9.15
CA ALA A 39 0.76 9.38 -8.48
C ALA A 39 2.15 9.10 -7.93
N GLU A 40 3.11 9.96 -8.28
CA GLU A 40 4.50 9.83 -7.87
C GLU A 40 4.53 9.59 -6.35
N ARG A 41 4.74 8.32 -5.96
CA ARG A 41 4.63 7.85 -4.60
C ARG A 41 6.03 7.79 -4.02
N VAL A 42 6.24 8.36 -2.85
CA VAL A 42 7.57 8.38 -2.23
C VAL A 42 7.51 7.94 -0.79
N VAL A 43 8.54 7.21 -0.37
CA VAL A 43 8.73 6.75 1.01
C VAL A 43 9.23 7.93 1.84
N ALA A 44 8.40 8.40 2.77
CA ALA A 44 8.70 9.51 3.66
C ALA A 44 9.22 9.07 5.04
N LEU A 45 8.85 7.86 5.47
CA LEU A 45 9.40 7.18 6.64
C LEU A 45 9.49 5.69 6.32
N ASN A 46 10.60 5.04 6.69
CA ASN A 46 10.71 3.59 6.74
C ASN A 46 11.69 3.27 7.86
N ASN A 47 11.15 3.00 9.06
CA ASN A 47 11.98 2.68 10.22
C ASN A 47 11.18 1.88 11.24
N SER A 48 11.83 0.92 11.89
CA SER A 48 11.23 0.08 12.94
C SER A 48 9.93 -0.64 12.52
N GLY A 49 9.77 -0.95 11.23
CA GLY A 49 8.57 -1.57 10.67
C GLY A 49 7.38 -0.63 10.48
N ILE A 50 7.56 0.68 10.71
CA ILE A 50 6.59 1.72 10.36
C ILE A 50 6.99 2.33 9.02
N GLU A 51 6.04 2.36 8.09
CA GLU A 51 6.25 2.92 6.76
C GLU A 51 5.24 4.03 6.51
N ALA A 52 5.70 5.13 5.93
CA ALA A 52 4.84 6.23 5.49
C ALA A 52 5.12 6.54 4.03
N HIS A 53 4.09 6.45 3.20
CA HIS A 53 4.14 6.79 1.78
C HIS A 53 3.40 8.09 1.55
N ILE A 54 4.03 9.03 0.86
CA ILE A 54 3.43 10.28 0.42
C ILE A 54 3.12 10.17 -1.07
N MET A 55 1.92 10.59 -1.45
CA MET A 55 1.49 10.68 -2.84
C MET A 55 0.88 12.05 -3.12
N VAL A 56 1.13 12.54 -4.33
CA VAL A 56 0.60 13.82 -4.81
C VAL A 56 -0.84 13.63 -5.26
N LEU A 57 -1.76 14.44 -4.74
CA LEU A 57 -3.16 14.45 -5.17
C LEU A 57 -3.38 15.50 -6.27
N GLY A 58 -4.45 15.31 -7.06
CA GLY A 58 -4.91 16.32 -8.02
C GLY A 58 -3.94 16.63 -9.17
N GLY A 59 -2.94 15.77 -9.41
CA GLY A 59 -2.01 15.90 -10.53
C GLY A 59 -0.84 16.86 -10.31
N GLY A 60 -0.63 17.39 -9.09
CA GLY A 60 0.52 18.24 -8.78
C GLY A 60 0.15 19.63 -8.28
N TRP A 61 1.05 20.57 -8.55
CA TRP A 61 0.89 21.96 -8.16
C TRP A 61 -0.23 22.63 -8.95
N SER A 62 -1.21 23.18 -8.23
CA SER A 62 -2.21 24.10 -8.75
C SER A 62 -1.87 25.51 -8.29
N GLY A 63 -1.21 26.26 -9.17
CA GLY A 63 -0.62 27.55 -8.83
C GLY A 63 0.45 27.40 -7.74
N ASP A 64 0.23 28.07 -6.61
CA ASP A 64 1.14 28.01 -5.45
C ASP A 64 0.73 26.94 -4.43
N ASN A 65 -0.28 26.09 -4.71
CA ASN A 65 -0.75 25.07 -3.76
C ASN A 65 -0.58 23.66 -4.31
N VAL A 66 -0.28 22.71 -3.43
CA VAL A 66 -0.33 21.28 -3.72
C VAL A 66 -0.93 20.53 -2.54
N GLN A 67 -1.72 19.50 -2.84
CA GLN A 67 -2.28 18.61 -1.83
C GLN A 67 -1.61 17.24 -1.95
N LEU A 68 -1.20 16.68 -0.82
CA LEU A 68 -0.60 15.36 -0.71
C LEU A 68 -1.47 14.51 0.23
N GLN A 69 -1.39 13.20 0.06
CA GLN A 69 -1.89 12.22 1.02
C GLN A 69 -0.69 11.45 1.55
N VAL A 70 -0.65 11.25 2.87
CA VAL A 70 0.24 10.27 3.49
C VAL A 70 -0.56 9.05 3.90
N GLU A 71 -0.01 7.87 3.63
CA GLU A 71 -0.50 6.56 4.07
C GLU A 71 0.55 5.95 4.98
N ILE A 72 0.17 5.66 6.23
CA ILE A 72 1.06 5.07 7.22
C ILE A 72 0.60 3.65 7.55
N THR A 73 1.53 2.71 7.55
CA THR A 73 1.30 1.30 7.91
C THR A 73 2.22 0.85 9.03
N ASN A 74 1.80 -0.23 9.71
CA ASN A 74 2.57 -0.91 10.74
C ASN A 74 2.79 -2.36 10.35
N ASN A 75 4.00 -2.69 9.93
CA ASN A 75 4.39 -4.04 9.53
C ASN A 75 4.89 -4.88 10.72
N THR A 76 4.77 -4.39 11.95
CA THR A 76 5.17 -5.12 13.15
C THR A 76 4.01 -5.94 13.72
N PRO A 77 4.26 -7.02 14.49
CA PRO A 77 3.20 -7.82 15.11
C PRO A 77 2.58 -7.15 16.35
N VAL A 78 2.88 -5.88 16.59
CA VAL A 78 2.50 -5.18 17.82
C VAL A 78 1.72 -3.93 17.45
N GLN A 79 0.58 -3.72 18.11
CA GLN A 79 -0.24 -2.54 17.88
C GLN A 79 0.54 -1.27 18.24
N VAL A 80 0.36 -0.24 17.41
CA VAL A 80 0.91 1.09 17.65
C VAL A 80 -0.22 2.05 17.98
N GLN A 81 -0.05 2.82 19.05
CA GLN A 81 -1.02 3.77 19.58
C GLN A 81 -0.42 5.18 19.63
N ASP A 82 -1.27 6.18 19.84
CA ASP A 82 -0.89 7.59 19.96
C ASP A 82 0.01 8.07 18.79
N PHE A 83 -0.24 7.55 17.59
CA PHE A 83 0.54 7.86 16.42
C PHE A 83 0.33 9.32 16.01
N ALA A 84 1.42 10.08 15.96
CA ALA A 84 1.44 11.46 15.53
C ALA A 84 2.48 11.65 14.41
N PHE A 85 1.99 11.92 13.20
CA PHE A 85 2.82 12.32 12.08
C PHE A 85 3.09 13.82 12.13
N GLN A 86 4.34 14.20 11.87
CA GLN A 86 4.80 15.57 11.84
C GLN A 86 5.60 15.79 10.57
N ALA A 87 5.42 16.96 9.96
CA ALA A 87 6.18 17.38 8.80
C ALA A 87 6.52 18.86 8.93
N ALA A 88 7.73 19.20 8.52
CA ALA A 88 8.21 20.57 8.40
C ALA A 88 8.72 20.79 6.99
N VAL A 89 8.54 21.99 6.46
CA VAL A 89 9.01 22.39 5.14
C VAL A 89 9.99 23.56 5.24
N THR A 90 10.81 23.74 4.21
CA THR A 90 11.67 24.92 4.08
C THR A 90 10.89 26.22 4.07
N LYS A 91 11.50 27.31 4.53
CA LYS A 91 10.88 28.65 4.74
C LYS A 91 10.10 29.23 3.54
N ALA A 92 10.44 28.84 2.32
CA ALA A 92 9.72 29.28 1.11
C ALA A 92 8.33 28.63 0.94
N PHE A 93 7.93 27.76 1.86
CA PHE A 93 6.68 27.02 1.86
C PHE A 93 6.04 27.04 3.25
N THR A 94 4.72 26.91 3.28
CA THR A 94 3.94 26.63 4.49
C THR A 94 3.28 25.28 4.35
N ILE A 95 3.07 24.59 5.48
CA ILE A 95 2.49 23.26 5.54
C ILE A 95 1.31 23.24 6.51
N GLU A 96 0.23 22.60 6.12
CA GLU A 96 -0.94 22.32 6.95
C GLU A 96 -1.19 20.81 6.95
N LEU A 97 -1.19 20.19 8.13
CA LEU A 97 -1.57 18.80 8.33
C LEU A 97 -3.04 18.78 8.75
N GLN A 98 -3.90 18.14 7.96
CA GLN A 98 -5.29 17.93 8.36
C GLN A 98 -5.39 16.85 9.43
N THR A 99 -6.56 16.70 10.06
CA THR A 99 -6.79 15.62 11.04
C THR A 99 -6.52 14.24 10.41
N PRO A 100 -5.74 13.37 11.05
CA PRO A 100 -5.51 12.02 10.56
C PRO A 100 -6.79 11.17 10.68
N SER A 101 -6.91 10.11 9.88
CA SER A 101 -8.05 9.19 9.94
C SER A 101 -8.11 8.39 11.26
N SER A 102 -6.96 8.16 11.89
CA SER A 102 -6.81 7.46 13.16
C SER A 102 -5.46 7.83 13.80
N THR A 103 -5.30 7.50 15.08
CA THR A 103 -4.03 7.57 15.81
C THR A 103 -3.54 6.18 16.23
N THR A 104 -4.21 5.12 15.76
CA THR A 104 -3.87 3.71 16.07
C THR A 104 -3.63 2.94 14.78
N LEU A 105 -2.53 2.18 14.76
CA LEU A 105 -2.21 1.23 13.69
C LEU A 105 -2.27 -0.20 14.22
N GLU A 106 -3.04 -1.04 13.55
CA GLU A 106 -3.14 -2.45 13.86
C GLU A 106 -1.85 -3.19 13.48
N PRO A 107 -1.57 -4.34 14.11
CA PRO A 107 -0.44 -5.19 13.73
C PRO A 107 -0.50 -5.64 12.27
N MET A 108 0.68 -5.94 11.70
CA MET A 108 0.83 -6.67 10.43
C MET A 108 0.06 -6.05 9.25
N GLY A 109 -0.04 -4.72 9.19
CA GLY A 109 -0.72 -4.00 8.14
C GLY A 109 -2.25 -4.09 8.20
N GLY A 110 -2.84 -4.48 9.35
CA GLY A 110 -4.29 -4.60 9.51
C GLY A 110 -5.06 -3.29 9.33
N SER A 111 -4.39 -2.14 9.51
CA SER A 111 -4.97 -0.83 9.25
C SER A 111 -3.97 0.14 8.62
N VAL A 112 -4.51 1.22 8.05
CA VAL A 112 -3.75 2.31 7.42
C VAL A 112 -4.25 3.63 8.00
N ILE A 113 -3.34 4.46 8.51
CA ILE A 113 -3.65 5.86 8.80
C ILE A 113 -3.50 6.66 7.52
N THR A 114 -4.50 7.44 7.17
CA THR A 114 -4.45 8.40 6.05
C THR A 114 -4.54 9.81 6.59
N GLN A 115 -3.76 10.72 6.00
CA GLN A 115 -3.79 12.13 6.40
C GLN A 115 -3.49 13.02 5.19
N ILE A 116 -4.27 14.09 5.06
CA ILE A 116 -4.06 15.08 4.00
C ILE A 116 -3.03 16.12 4.47
N ILE A 117 -2.11 16.45 3.59
CA ILE A 117 -1.10 17.49 3.76
C ILE A 117 -1.35 18.55 2.68
N LYS A 118 -1.47 19.82 3.07
CA LYS A 118 -1.48 20.93 2.12
C LYS A 118 -0.17 21.68 2.22
N ILE A 119 0.42 21.98 1.07
CA ILE A 119 1.63 22.79 0.98
C ILE A 119 1.32 24.01 0.12
N THR A 120 1.67 25.18 0.62
CA THR A 120 1.55 26.44 -0.11
C THR A 120 2.93 27.05 -0.28
N ARG A 121 3.25 27.47 -1.50
CA ARG A 121 4.48 28.20 -1.82
C ARG A 121 4.29 29.67 -1.49
N THR A 122 5.15 30.20 -0.64
CA THR A 122 5.14 31.61 -0.21
C THR A 122 6.26 32.43 -0.85
N SER A 123 7.30 31.77 -1.38
CA SER A 123 8.38 32.41 -2.13
C SER A 123 8.86 31.51 -3.27
N ARG A 124 9.27 32.10 -4.40
CA ARG A 124 9.71 31.38 -5.60
C ARG A 124 11.23 31.19 -5.62
N GLY A 125 11.69 30.20 -6.39
CA GLY A 125 13.13 29.96 -6.62
C GLY A 125 13.83 29.10 -5.56
N GLN A 126 13.09 28.56 -4.59
CA GLN A 126 13.60 27.56 -3.64
C GLN A 126 12.89 26.22 -3.88
N PRO A 127 13.61 25.08 -3.91
CA PRO A 127 13.00 23.76 -4.01
C PRO A 127 12.27 23.42 -2.71
N LEU A 128 11.21 22.62 -2.80
CA LEU A 128 10.51 22.10 -1.64
C LEU A 128 11.39 21.02 -0.99
N ARG A 129 11.73 21.22 0.29
CA ARG A 129 12.31 20.16 1.12
C ARG A 129 11.42 19.92 2.31
N MET A 130 11.18 18.65 2.60
CA MET A 130 10.30 18.23 3.68
C MET A 130 11.07 17.37 4.67
N ARG A 131 10.93 17.66 5.96
CA ARG A 131 11.44 16.84 7.05
C ARG A 131 10.27 16.20 7.75
N THR A 132 10.25 14.88 7.81
CA THR A 132 9.17 14.10 8.40
C THR A 132 9.61 13.49 9.72
N ARG A 133 8.67 13.35 10.65
CA ARG A 133 8.88 12.71 11.94
C ARG A 133 7.59 12.00 12.34
N ALA A 134 7.73 10.90 13.05
CA ALA A 134 6.61 10.31 13.78
C ALA A 134 6.97 10.10 15.25
N LEU A 135 5.95 10.19 16.09
CA LEU A 135 5.96 9.84 17.50
C LEU A 135 4.85 8.83 17.73
N TYR A 136 5.11 7.76 18.48
CA TYR A 136 4.11 6.74 18.74
C TYR A 136 4.42 5.91 19.99
N THR A 137 3.43 5.20 20.49
CA THR A 137 3.55 4.28 21.62
C THR A 137 3.47 2.84 21.13
N SER A 138 4.42 1.98 21.53
CA SER A 138 4.38 0.53 21.28
C SER A 138 4.87 -0.20 22.52
N LYS A 139 4.17 -1.26 22.93
CA LYS A 139 4.45 -2.00 24.18
C LYS A 139 4.58 -1.10 25.42
N GLY A 140 3.80 -0.03 25.48
CA GLY A 140 3.83 0.96 26.57
C GLY A 140 5.07 1.87 26.59
N GLN A 141 5.90 1.85 25.54
CA GLN A 141 7.07 2.72 25.40
C GLN A 141 6.87 3.72 24.25
N GLN A 142 7.35 4.94 24.42
CA GLN A 142 7.27 5.97 23.40
C GLN A 142 8.49 5.89 22.47
N HIS A 143 8.22 5.94 21.16
CA HIS A 143 9.21 5.85 20.10
C HIS A 143 9.14 7.08 19.20
N LYS A 144 10.30 7.45 18.65
CA LYS A 144 10.46 8.57 17.72
C LYS A 144 11.26 8.13 16.51
N ILE A 145 10.73 8.39 15.31
CA ILE A 145 11.41 8.15 14.03
C ILE A 145 11.40 9.41 13.18
N GLN A 146 12.40 9.58 12.30
CA GLN A 146 12.54 10.76 11.45
C GLN A 146 13.02 10.37 10.04
N GLY A 147 12.62 11.16 9.05
CA GLY A 147 13.02 11.04 7.66
C GLY A 147 13.20 12.42 7.03
N GLU A 148 13.88 12.46 5.89
CA GLU A 148 14.06 13.67 5.09
C GLU A 148 13.74 13.35 3.63
N TYR A 149 13.01 14.27 2.98
CA TYR A 149 12.58 14.14 1.61
C TYR A 149 12.86 15.43 0.82
N TYR A 150 13.25 15.24 -0.44
CA TYR A 150 13.65 16.30 -1.36
C TYR A 150 12.87 16.14 -2.67
N THR A 151 12.24 17.22 -3.15
CA THR A 151 11.62 17.31 -4.49
C THR A 151 12.31 18.37 -5.32
#